data_AF-A0A7X1TFZ9-F1
#
_entry.id   AF-A0A7X1TFZ9-F1
#
_cell.length_a   1.000
_cell.length_b   1.000
_cell.length_c   1.000
_cell.angle_alpha   90.00
_cell.angle_beta   90.00
_cell.angle_gamma   90.00
#
_symmetry.space_group_name_H-M   'P 1'
#
loop_
_entity.id
_entity.type
_entity.pdbx_description
1 polymer ?
#
loop_
_entity_poly.entity_id
_entity_poly.type
_entity_poly.pdbx_seq_one_letter_code
_entity_poly.pdbx_strand_id
1 'polypeptide(L)' 'MLRNAGKYGGVDAVTELIRKENPDALHVEEGDSETLSSRVFLNQPMRNEPAKGFIRFYDPVKAAA' A
#
# COMPACT_ATOMS: atom_id res chain seq x y z
N MET A 1 3.90 6.67 9.24
CA MET A 1 5.07 7.09 8.44
C MET A 1 4.72 7.38 6.98
N LEU A 2 4.15 6.44 6.22
CA LEU A 2 3.89 6.59 4.77
C LEU A 2 3.10 7.86 4.38
N ARG A 3 2.03 8.22 5.12
CA ARG A 3 1.25 9.46 4.88
C ARG A 3 2.06 10.76 5.02
N ASN A 4 3.21 10.70 5.69
CA ASN A 4 4.08 11.85 5.95
C ASN A 4 5.47 11.67 5.31
N ALA A 5 5.61 10.86 4.25
CA ALA A 5 6.89 10.47 3.68
C ALA A 5 7.82 11.65 3.33
N GLY A 6 7.27 12.79 2.93
CA GLY A 6 8.05 14.02 2.69
C GLY A 6 8.85 14.51 3.90
N LYS A 7 8.42 14.21 5.14
CA LYS A 7 9.16 14.53 6.37
C LYS A 7 10.33 13.59 6.67
N TYR A 8 10.35 12.43 6.00
CA TYR A 8 11.31 11.35 6.23
C TYR A 8 12.27 11.17 5.05
N GLY A 9 12.32 12.12 4.11
CA GLY A 9 13.19 12.03 2.94
C GLY A 9 12.58 11.29 1.74
N GLY A 10 11.28 11.01 1.76
CA GLY A 10 10.56 10.37 0.65
C GLY A 10 10.09 8.95 0.95
N VAL A 11 9.49 8.31 -0.04
CA VAL A 11 8.88 6.98 0.09
C VAL A 11 9.94 5.90 0.31
N ASP A 12 11.08 6.00 -0.38
CA ASP A 12 12.17 5.01 -0.28
C ASP A 12 12.77 4.99 1.13
N ALA A 13 13.06 6.16 1.70
CA ALA A 13 13.58 6.28 3.05
C ALA A 13 12.61 5.72 4.11
N VAL A 14 11.31 5.97 3.96
CA VAL A 14 10.28 5.37 4.82
C VAL A 14 10.23 3.84 4.65
N THR A 15 10.38 3.35 3.42
CA THR A 15 10.35 1.92 3.11
C THR A 15 11.51 1.20 3.77
N GLU A 16 12.72 1.77 3.73
CA GLU A 16 13.88 1.25 4.46
C GLU A 16 13.69 1.26 5.99
N LEU A 17 13.13 2.35 6.54
CA LEU A 17 12.79 2.44 7.97
C LEU A 17 11.83 1.33 8.38
N ILE A 18 10.77 1.11 7.60
CA ILE A 18 9.80 0.03 7.86
C ILE A 18 10.48 -1.33 7.82
N ARG A 19 11.36 -1.59 6.84
CA ARG A 19 12.11 -2.86 6.76
C ARG A 19 13.01 -3.09 7.98
N LYS A 20 13.62 -2.03 8.53
CA LYS A 20 14.47 -2.12 9.72
C LYS A 20 13.66 -2.37 11.00
N GLU A 21 12.53 -1.71 11.15
CA GLU A 21 11.67 -1.84 12.34
C GLU A 21 10.85 -3.13 12.34
N ASN A 22 10.40 -3.58 11.16
CA ASN A 22 9.61 -4.79 10.99
C ASN A 22 9.89 -5.42 9.61
N PRO A 23 10.83 -6.38 9.53
CA PRO A 23 11.21 -7.03 8.28
C PRO A 23 10.04 -7.68 7.52
N ASP A 24 9.01 -8.16 8.23
CA ASP A 24 7.86 -8.87 7.65
C ASP A 24 6.74 -7.94 7.17
N ALA A 25 6.86 -6.63 7.44
CA ALA A 25 5.84 -5.65 7.11
C ALA A 25 5.61 -5.51 5.59
N LEU A 26 6.62 -5.80 4.78
CA LEU A 26 6.56 -5.72 3.33
C LEU A 26 6.71 -7.10 2.72
N HIS A 27 6.00 -7.37 1.62
CA HIS A 27 6.20 -8.61 0.87
C HIS A 27 7.49 -8.53 0.06
N VAL A 28 8.11 -9.69 -0.12
CA VAL A 28 9.17 -9.95 -1.09
C VAL A 28 8.53 -10.53 -2.35
N GLU A 29 8.74 -9.89 -3.50
CA GLU A 29 8.14 -10.28 -4.79
C GLU A 29 8.93 -11.35 -5.54
N GLU A 30 10.25 -11.45 -5.32
CA GLU A 30 11.14 -12.33 -6.10
C GLU A 30 12.20 -13.02 -5.22
N GLY A 31 12.66 -14.21 -5.66
CA GLY A 31 13.74 -14.97 -5.03
C GLY A 31 13.27 -16.07 -4.06
N ASP A 32 14.21 -16.73 -3.39
CA ASP A 32 13.93 -17.88 -2.51
C ASP A 32 13.10 -17.52 -1.25
N SER A 33 12.96 -16.23 -0.97
CA SER A 33 12.16 -15.68 0.14
C SER A 33 10.90 -14.97 -0.35
N GLU A 34 10.41 -15.28 -1.56
CA GLU A 34 9.16 -14.74 -2.09
C GLU A 34 7.99 -15.06 -1.17
N THR A 35 7.19 -14.04 -0.85
CA THR A 35 6.14 -14.13 0.20
C THR A 35 4.75 -13.76 -0.32
N LEU A 36 4.63 -13.33 -1.57
CA LEU A 36 3.34 -12.89 -2.11
C LEU A 36 2.44 -14.09 -2.43
N SER A 37 3.02 -15.19 -2.95
CA SER A 37 2.34 -16.44 -3.31
C SER A 37 1.72 -17.17 -2.12
N SER A 38 2.27 -16.98 -0.92
CA SER A 38 1.80 -17.62 0.32
C SER A 38 0.82 -16.75 1.12
N ARG A 39 0.62 -15.48 0.76
CA ARG A 39 -0.28 -14.57 1.47
C ARG A 39 -1.73 -14.77 1.03
N VAL A 40 -2.59 -15.06 2.00
CA VAL A 40 -4.05 -15.15 1.79
C VAL A 40 -4.67 -13.78 2.04
N PHE A 41 -5.23 -13.18 0.99
CA PHE A 41 -5.92 -11.90 1.09
C PHE A 41 -7.42 -12.12 1.25
N LEU A 42 -7.89 -12.12 2.49
CA LEU A 42 -9.29 -12.37 2.81
C LEU A 42 -10.27 -11.29 2.32
N ASN A 43 -9.77 -10.09 2.01
CA ASN A 43 -10.55 -8.94 1.52
C ASN A 43 -10.17 -8.54 0.09
N GLN A 44 -9.61 -9.45 -0.71
CA GLN A 44 -9.36 -9.16 -2.11
C GLN A 44 -10.70 -9.08 -2.87
N PRO A 45 -10.88 -8.08 -3.75
CA PRO A 45 -12.04 -8.07 -4.62
C PRO A 45 -12.00 -9.32 -5.51
N MET A 46 -13.14 -10.00 -5.67
CA MET A 46 -13.29 -11.21 -6.50
C MET A 46 -12.88 -11.00 -7.97
N ARG A 47 -12.69 -9.75 -8.39
CA ARG A 47 -12.18 -9.34 -9.70
C ARG A 47 -11.08 -8.28 -9.49
N ASN A 48 -10.00 -8.36 -10.28
CA ASN A 48 -8.99 -7.31 -10.42
C ASN A 48 -9.52 -6.02 -11.10
N GLU A 49 -10.83 -5.88 -11.24
CA GLU A 49 -11.45 -4.67 -11.74
C GLU A 49 -11.73 -3.77 -10.52
N PRO A 50 -11.32 -2.48 -10.53
CA PRO A 50 -11.77 -1.56 -9.50
C PRO A 50 -13.30 -1.57 -9.53
N ALA A 51 -13.91 -1.98 -8.42
CA ALA A 51 -15.36 -2.07 -8.33
C ALA A 51 -15.94 -0.70 -8.69
N LYS A 52 -16.61 -0.60 -9.85
CA LYS A 52 -17.08 0.66 -10.44
C LYS A 52 -17.87 1.55 -9.46
N GLY A 53 -18.46 0.96 -8.42
CA GLY A 53 -19.19 1.68 -7.36
C GLY A 53 -18.35 2.24 -6.21
N PHE A 54 -17.06 1.89 -6.08
CA PHE A 54 -16.18 2.29 -4.99
C PHE A 54 -15.14 3.34 -5.37
N ILE A 55 -15.08 3.74 -6.64
CA ILE A 55 -14.25 4.88 -7.06
C ILE A 55 -14.97 6.18 -6.71
N ARG A 56 -14.87 6.58 -5.43
CA ARG A 56 -15.18 7.95 -5.02
C ARG A 56 -13.91 8.77 -5.22
N PHE A 57 -13.80 9.42 -6.38
CA PHE A 57 -12.81 10.49 -6.54
C PHE A 57 -13.12 11.57 -5.50
N TYR A 58 -12.18 11.82 -4.59
CA TYR A 58 -12.28 12.97 -3.70
C TYR A 58 -12.18 14.22 -4.58
N ASP A 59 -13.29 14.93 -4.70
CA ASP A 59 -13.38 16.22 -5.37
C ASP A 59 -13.35 17.33 -4.31
N PRO A 60 -12.22 18.03 -4.14
CA PRO A 60 -12.09 19.09 -3.13
C PRO A 60 -13.03 20.27 -3.40
N VAL A 61 -13.49 20.46 -4.64
CA VAL A 61 -14.42 21.56 -5.00
C VAL A 61 -15.83 21.26 -4.48
N LYS A 62 -16.24 19.99 -4.50
CA LYS A 62 -17.56 19.55 -4.04
C LYS A 62 -17.69 19.48 -2.52
N ALA A 63 -16.58 19.34 -1.79
CA ALA A 63 -16.56 19.26 -0.33
C ALA A 63 -16.59 20.65 0.36
N ALA A 64 -16.39 21.72 -0.40
CA ALA A 64 -16.36 23.10 0.09
C ALA A 64 -17.61 23.93 -0.26
N ALA A 65 -18.63 23.31 -0.87
CA ALA A 65 -19.91 23.93 -1.24
C ALA A 65 -21.03 23.57 -0.26
#